data_AF-A0A7V1FAD3-F1
#
_entry.id   AF-A0A7V1FAD3-F1
#
_cell.length_a   1.000
_cell.length_b   1.000
_cell.length_c   1.000
_cell.angle_alpha   90.00
_cell.angle_beta   90.00
_cell.angle_gamma   90.00
#
_symmetry.space_group_name_H-M   'P 1'
#
loop_
_entity.id
_entity.type
_entity.pdbx_description
1 polymer ?
#
loop_
_entity_poly.entity_id
_entity_poly.type
_entity_poly.pdbx_seq_one_letter_code
_entity_poly.pdbx_strand_id
1 'polypeptide(L)'
;MNGDGTDELVIVHGSQIDVQDWKLRYFYHSFKIDLTVPFNIRAIPGASLDSVTFFLTFRKADTIFVKFLPPTRLTRGKAIPESLLQDFYFFVRSPKTLPSNFYQSIGYLGNYQNNHGHRNWLFRFNTAWDKWGKRGLLAATIHPPKILWHYFSGPQIFHVVLDDLNGDGNKEIILSSYAPANGVKGRDTRDNKSYIFVLNSEGKEIWK
;
A
#
# COMPACT_ATOMS: atom_id res chain seq x y z
N MET A 1 -17.44 -0.21 -8.60
CA MET A 1 -17.80 0.39 -9.90
C MET A 1 -19.32 0.36 -9.95
N ASN A 2 -20.04 1.06 -10.81
CA ASN A 2 -21.51 1.15 -10.60
C ASN A 2 -22.37 0.87 -11.82
N GLY A 3 -22.16 -0.27 -12.48
CA GLY A 3 -23.18 -0.82 -13.38
C GLY A 3 -24.30 -1.59 -12.63
N ASP A 4 -24.63 -1.10 -11.44
CA ASP A 4 -25.74 -1.37 -10.49
C ASP A 4 -26.44 -2.74 -10.41
N GLY A 5 -25.74 -3.81 -10.77
CA GLY A 5 -26.06 -5.15 -10.30
C GLY A 5 -25.74 -5.43 -8.81
N THR A 6 -25.15 -4.46 -8.09
CA THR A 6 -24.84 -4.43 -6.64
C THR A 6 -23.49 -5.02 -6.16
N ASP A 7 -22.47 -5.17 -7.00
CA ASP A 7 -21.01 -5.18 -6.68
C ASP A 7 -20.17 -5.72 -7.88
N GLU A 8 -18.86 -5.46 -7.94
CA GLU A 8 -17.98 -6.06 -8.95
C GLU A 8 -16.93 -6.99 -8.39
N LEU A 9 -16.69 -8.07 -9.14
CA LEU A 9 -15.62 -9.01 -8.92
C LEU A 9 -14.36 -8.54 -9.66
N VAL A 10 -13.26 -8.41 -8.91
CA VAL A 10 -11.93 -8.28 -9.49
C VAL A 10 -11.30 -9.68 -9.55
N ILE A 11 -11.02 -10.15 -10.76
CA ILE A 11 -10.41 -11.44 -11.01
C ILE A 11 -8.99 -11.22 -11.51
N VAL A 12 -8.02 -11.91 -10.91
CA VAL A 12 -6.60 -11.81 -11.28
C VAL A 12 -6.10 -13.19 -11.70
N HIS A 13 -5.75 -13.33 -12.98
CA HIS A 13 -5.22 -14.55 -13.58
C HIS A 13 -3.81 -14.30 -14.13
N GLY A 14 -2.80 -14.47 -13.28
CA GLY A 14 -1.42 -14.14 -13.62
C GLY A 14 -1.31 -12.65 -13.95
N SER A 15 -1.07 -12.33 -15.23
CA SER A 15 -0.99 -10.95 -15.70
C SER A 15 -2.30 -10.35 -16.20
N GLN A 16 -3.35 -11.17 -16.35
CA GLN A 16 -4.68 -10.74 -16.79
C GLN A 16 -5.49 -10.29 -15.58
N ILE A 17 -6.15 -9.14 -15.71
CA ILE A 17 -7.03 -8.58 -14.70
C ILE A 17 -8.36 -8.26 -15.34
N ASP A 18 -9.40 -8.83 -14.77
CA ASP A 18 -10.77 -8.65 -15.20
C ASP A 18 -11.58 -8.02 -14.07
N VAL A 19 -12.42 -7.08 -14.45
CA VAL A 19 -13.40 -6.44 -13.59
C VAL A 19 -14.76 -6.78 -14.17
N GLN A 20 -15.52 -7.57 -13.42
CA GLN A 20 -16.77 -8.17 -13.88
C GLN A 20 -17.90 -7.81 -12.94
N ASP A 21 -19.08 -7.51 -13.48
CA ASP A 21 -20.32 -7.48 -12.72
C ASP A 21 -20.59 -8.85 -12.08
N TRP A 22 -20.84 -8.89 -10.78
CA TRP A 22 -21.01 -10.17 -10.08
C TRP A 22 -22.25 -10.95 -10.55
N LYS A 23 -23.33 -10.25 -10.89
CA LYS A 23 -24.64 -10.82 -11.19
C LYS A 23 -24.83 -11.02 -12.69
N LEU A 24 -24.55 -9.99 -13.47
CA LEU A 24 -24.72 -9.97 -14.92
C LEU A 24 -23.55 -10.63 -15.66
N ARG A 25 -22.42 -10.86 -14.98
CA ARG A 25 -21.19 -11.43 -15.55
C ARG A 25 -20.62 -10.61 -16.71
N TYR A 26 -20.99 -9.34 -16.82
CA TYR A 26 -20.49 -8.41 -17.83
C TYR A 26 -19.11 -7.86 -17.44
N PHE A 27 -18.16 -7.81 -18.39
CA PHE A 27 -16.82 -7.28 -18.13
C PHE A 27 -16.75 -5.77 -18.37
N TYR A 28 -16.50 -5.00 -17.31
CA TYR A 28 -16.33 -3.54 -17.38
C TYR A 28 -14.93 -3.13 -17.82
N HIS A 29 -13.93 -3.86 -17.32
CA HIS A 29 -12.52 -3.70 -17.66
C HIS A 29 -11.87 -5.07 -17.77
N SER A 30 -10.96 -5.22 -18.71
CA SER A 30 -10.23 -6.46 -18.96
C SER A 30 -8.92 -6.07 -19.59
N PHE A 31 -7.81 -6.30 -18.89
CA PHE A 31 -6.52 -5.83 -19.34
C PHE A 31 -5.40 -6.73 -18.85
N LYS A 32 -4.30 -6.71 -19.61
CA LYS A 32 -3.07 -7.40 -19.25
C LYS A 32 -2.01 -6.38 -18.86
N ILE A 33 -1.34 -6.58 -17.74
CA ILE A 33 -0.15 -5.79 -17.43
C ILE A 33 1.01 -6.31 -18.28
N ASP A 34 1.60 -5.42 -19.07
CA ASP A 34 2.70 -5.72 -19.99
C ASP A 34 4.04 -5.30 -19.35
N LEU A 35 4.45 -6.10 -18.36
CA LEU A 35 5.76 -5.98 -17.71
C LEU A 35 6.61 -7.20 -18.06
N THR A 36 7.87 -6.96 -18.38
CA THR A 36 8.86 -8.02 -18.64
C THR A 36 9.40 -8.68 -17.38
N VAL A 37 8.96 -8.20 -16.20
CA VAL A 37 9.35 -8.70 -14.89
C VAL A 37 8.12 -9.19 -14.10
N PRO A 38 8.28 -10.15 -13.19
CA PRO A 38 7.20 -10.54 -12.28
C PRO A 38 6.74 -9.36 -11.43
N PHE A 39 5.44 -9.33 -11.15
CA PHE A 39 4.80 -8.28 -10.36
C PHE A 39 3.70 -8.86 -9.47
N ASN A 40 3.36 -8.12 -8.41
CA ASN A 40 2.14 -8.32 -7.63
C ASN A 40 1.18 -7.18 -7.91
N ILE A 41 -0.12 -7.49 -8.03
CA ILE A 41 -1.19 -6.53 -8.22
C ILE A 41 -2.32 -6.83 -7.24
N ARG A 42 -2.92 -5.78 -6.68
CA ARG A 42 -4.10 -5.86 -5.82
C ARG A 42 -5.04 -4.72 -6.15
N ALA A 43 -6.34 -4.96 -6.10
CA ALA A 43 -7.32 -3.87 -6.08
C ALA A 43 -7.43 -3.29 -4.67
N ILE A 44 -7.45 -1.96 -4.56
CA ILE A 44 -7.74 -1.21 -3.34
C ILE A 44 -8.89 -0.24 -3.59
N PRO A 45 -9.62 0.20 -2.55
CA PRO A 45 -10.65 1.24 -2.71
C PRO A 45 -10.08 2.49 -3.39
N GLY A 46 -10.79 2.99 -4.40
CA GLY A 46 -10.44 4.20 -5.13
C GLY A 46 -10.90 5.48 -4.42
N ALA A 47 -10.64 6.64 -5.04
CA ALA A 47 -10.93 7.95 -4.43
C ALA A 47 -12.43 8.27 -4.34
N SER A 48 -13.24 7.70 -5.21
CA SER A 48 -14.70 7.89 -5.25
C SER A 48 -15.43 6.70 -4.64
N LEU A 49 -16.67 6.93 -4.20
CA LEU A 49 -17.57 5.83 -3.86
C LEU A 49 -17.62 4.86 -5.04
N ASP A 50 -17.59 3.57 -4.70
CA ASP A 50 -17.73 2.52 -5.69
C ASP A 50 -16.67 2.57 -6.82
N SER A 51 -15.43 2.85 -6.44
CA SER A 51 -14.30 2.85 -7.36
C SER A 51 -13.17 2.00 -6.81
N VAL A 52 -12.33 1.46 -7.70
CA VAL A 52 -11.10 0.77 -7.30
C VAL A 52 -9.90 1.45 -7.92
N THR A 53 -8.74 1.15 -7.38
CA THR A 53 -7.45 1.47 -7.98
C THR A 53 -6.57 0.24 -7.85
N PHE A 54 -5.83 -0.09 -8.91
CA PHE A 54 -4.89 -1.19 -8.85
C PHE A 54 -3.58 -0.69 -8.25
N PHE A 55 -3.12 -1.37 -7.22
CA PHE A 55 -1.85 -1.18 -6.54
C PHE A 55 -0.89 -2.28 -7.00
N LEU A 56 0.20 -1.87 -7.66
CA LEU A 56 1.16 -2.78 -8.26
C LEU A 56 2.53 -2.64 -7.58
N THR A 57 3.22 -3.77 -7.38
CA THR A 57 4.63 -3.80 -6.99
C THR A 57 5.42 -4.72 -7.91
N PHE A 58 6.62 -4.29 -8.31
CA PHE A 58 7.52 -5.10 -9.13
C PHE A 58 8.97 -4.70 -8.89
N ARG A 59 9.91 -5.59 -9.21
CA ARG A 59 11.34 -5.36 -9.01
C ARG A 59 12.05 -5.27 -10.36
N LYS A 60 12.93 -4.28 -10.51
CA LYS A 60 13.94 -4.24 -11.56
C LYS A 60 15.29 -3.97 -10.93
N ALA A 61 16.23 -4.89 -11.15
CA ALA A 61 17.56 -4.86 -10.53
C ALA A 61 17.46 -4.63 -9.00
N ASP A 62 17.97 -3.49 -8.54
CA ASP A 62 18.07 -3.11 -7.14
C ASP A 62 16.97 -2.17 -6.66
N THR A 63 15.90 -2.04 -7.44
CA THR A 63 14.77 -1.18 -7.11
C THR A 63 13.45 -1.94 -7.15
N ILE A 64 12.68 -1.82 -6.07
CA ILE A 64 11.28 -2.23 -6.03
C ILE A 64 10.42 -1.00 -6.28
N PHE A 65 9.62 -1.04 -7.31
CA PHE A 65 8.70 0.01 -7.71
C PHE A 65 7.31 -0.28 -7.18
N VAL A 66 6.62 0.78 -6.81
CA VAL A 66 5.23 0.77 -6.36
C VAL A 66 4.49 1.76 -7.22
N LYS A 67 3.47 1.28 -7.93
CA LYS A 67 2.72 2.10 -8.88
C LYS A 67 1.21 1.91 -8.72
N PHE A 68 0.46 2.91 -9.17
CA PHE A 68 -0.99 2.84 -9.26
C PHE A 68 -1.48 2.80 -10.70
N LEU A 69 -2.62 2.16 -10.89
CA LEU A 69 -3.38 2.19 -12.14
C LEU A 69 -4.87 2.36 -11.80
N PRO A 70 -5.45 3.55 -11.96
CA PRO A 70 -6.90 3.67 -11.94
C PRO A 70 -7.51 2.93 -13.14
N PRO A 71 -8.67 2.25 -12.98
CA PRO A 71 -9.45 1.79 -14.12
C PRO A 71 -9.87 3.00 -14.95
N THR A 72 -9.53 2.99 -16.23
CA THR A 72 -9.92 4.04 -17.18
C THR A 72 -10.45 3.39 -18.44
N ARG A 73 -10.85 4.17 -19.46
CA ARG A 73 -11.15 3.60 -20.78
C ARG A 73 -9.97 2.84 -21.38
N LEU A 74 -8.74 3.18 -20.99
CA LEU A 74 -7.52 2.52 -21.46
C LEU A 74 -7.38 1.08 -20.95
N THR A 75 -8.12 0.68 -19.90
CA THR A 75 -8.05 -0.69 -19.35
C THR A 75 -9.10 -1.64 -19.94
N ARG A 76 -9.75 -1.29 -21.06
CA ARG A 76 -10.74 -2.13 -21.74
C ARG A 76 -10.13 -2.84 -22.95
N GLY A 77 -9.86 -4.13 -22.82
CA GLY A 77 -9.32 -5.00 -23.87
C GLY A 77 -7.90 -4.60 -24.30
N LYS A 78 -7.08 -4.08 -23.38
CA LYS A 78 -5.74 -3.54 -23.71
C LYS A 78 -4.64 -4.21 -22.91
N ALA A 79 -3.46 -4.25 -23.52
CA ALA A 79 -2.20 -4.40 -22.80
C ALA A 79 -1.79 -3.06 -22.20
N ILE A 80 -1.42 -3.04 -20.92
CA ILE A 80 -1.04 -1.84 -20.17
C ILE A 80 0.48 -1.86 -19.97
N PRO A 81 1.23 -1.06 -20.74
CA PRO A 81 2.66 -0.91 -20.51
C PRO A 81 2.92 -0.09 -19.25
N GLU A 82 4.14 -0.20 -18.73
CA GLU A 82 4.58 0.53 -17.54
C GLU A 82 4.44 2.06 -17.63
N SER A 83 4.54 2.63 -18.83
CA SER A 83 4.41 4.07 -19.05
C SER A 83 3.02 4.61 -18.72
N LEU A 84 2.00 3.75 -18.66
CA LEU A 84 0.65 4.12 -18.24
C LEU A 84 0.41 3.93 -16.73
N LEU A 85 1.39 3.39 -16.01
CA LEU A 85 1.33 3.22 -14.56
C LEU A 85 1.82 4.49 -13.86
N GLN A 86 1.04 4.99 -12.90
CA GLN A 86 1.39 6.17 -12.12
C GLN A 86 2.42 5.83 -11.05
N ASP A 87 3.52 6.56 -11.00
CA ASP A 87 4.51 6.42 -9.94
C ASP A 87 3.93 6.79 -8.58
N PHE A 88 4.23 5.96 -7.58
CA PHE A 88 3.80 6.21 -6.22
C PHE A 88 4.97 6.18 -5.23
N TYR A 89 5.71 5.07 -5.20
CA TYR A 89 6.80 4.88 -4.27
C TYR A 89 7.86 3.93 -4.82
N PHE A 90 9.04 3.92 -4.22
CA PHE A 90 10.06 2.95 -4.55
C PHE A 90 10.98 2.68 -3.36
N PHE A 91 11.62 1.52 -3.40
CA PHE A 91 12.69 1.15 -2.47
C PHE A 91 13.93 0.80 -3.27
N VAL A 92 15.06 1.38 -2.89
CA VAL A 92 16.37 1.09 -3.49
C VAL A 92 17.18 0.26 -2.51
N ARG A 93 17.79 -0.82 -2.98
CA ARG A 93 18.71 -1.64 -2.19
C ARG A 93 19.88 -0.78 -1.73
N SER A 94 20.19 -0.84 -0.44
CA SER A 94 21.44 -0.26 0.06
C SER A 94 22.64 -0.97 -0.57
N PRO A 95 23.71 -0.26 -0.96
CA PRO A 95 24.96 -0.91 -1.41
C PRO A 95 25.53 -1.90 -0.39
N LYS A 96 25.19 -1.74 0.89
CA LYS A 96 25.62 -2.61 2.01
C LYS A 96 24.74 -3.85 2.20
N THR A 97 23.63 -3.97 1.47
CA THR A 97 22.71 -5.11 1.53
C THR A 97 23.03 -6.05 0.39
N LEU A 98 23.30 -7.32 0.67
CA LEU A 98 23.46 -8.31 -0.40
C LEU A 98 22.18 -8.40 -1.27
N PRO A 99 22.27 -8.57 -2.60
CA PRO A 99 21.09 -8.71 -3.45
C PRO A 99 20.08 -9.76 -2.99
N SER A 100 20.58 -10.86 -2.41
CA SER A 100 19.80 -11.96 -1.83
C SER A 100 19.04 -11.59 -0.55
N ASN A 101 19.41 -10.50 0.12
CA ASN A 101 18.81 -10.04 1.37
C ASN A 101 17.88 -8.83 1.16
N PHE A 102 17.80 -8.29 -0.06
CA PHE A 102 16.93 -7.16 -0.37
C PHE A 102 15.48 -7.62 -0.48
N TYR A 103 14.82 -7.69 0.68
CA TYR A 103 13.41 -8.04 0.83
C TYR A 103 12.67 -6.85 1.40
N GLN A 104 11.99 -6.09 0.55
CA GLN A 104 11.19 -4.96 0.96
C GLN A 104 9.77 -5.14 0.40
N SER A 105 8.78 -4.80 1.21
CA SER A 105 7.37 -4.96 0.86
C SER A 105 6.61 -3.72 1.29
N ILE A 106 5.52 -3.45 0.58
CA ILE A 106 4.51 -2.46 0.95
C ILE A 106 3.13 -3.04 0.67
N GLY A 107 2.17 -2.75 1.54
CA GLY A 107 0.81 -3.25 1.42
C GLY A 107 -0.20 -2.25 1.95
N TYR A 108 -1.34 -2.17 1.28
CA TYR A 108 -2.49 -1.40 1.72
C TYR A 108 -3.10 -1.97 3.01
N LEU A 109 -3.47 -1.09 3.94
CA LEU A 109 -4.10 -1.47 5.21
C LEU A 109 -5.54 -1.01 5.31
N GLY A 110 -5.86 0.16 4.75
CA GLY A 110 -7.14 0.80 4.96
C GLY A 110 -7.09 2.27 4.60
N ASN A 111 -8.21 2.96 4.80
CA ASN A 111 -8.31 4.39 4.62
C ASN A 111 -8.97 5.02 5.85
N TYR A 112 -8.67 6.28 6.10
CA TYR A 112 -9.16 7.03 7.26
C TYR A 112 -9.33 8.50 6.88
N GLN A 113 -10.06 9.28 7.68
CA GLN A 113 -10.16 10.72 7.51
C GLN A 113 -9.20 11.42 8.47
N ASN A 114 -8.53 12.47 7.99
CA ASN A 114 -7.70 13.32 8.83
C ASN A 114 -8.51 14.45 9.49
N ASN A 115 -7.85 15.29 10.29
CA ASN A 115 -8.48 16.37 11.04
C ASN A 115 -9.08 17.48 10.17
N HIS A 116 -8.89 17.41 8.85
CA HIS A 116 -9.45 18.32 7.87
C HIS A 116 -10.58 17.66 7.04
N GLY A 117 -11.01 16.45 7.40
CA GLY A 117 -12.02 15.68 6.67
C GLY A 117 -11.50 15.05 5.36
N HIS A 118 -10.20 15.11 5.09
CA HIS A 118 -9.60 14.51 3.89
C HIS A 118 -9.38 13.02 4.09
N ARG A 119 -9.81 12.23 3.11
CA ARG A 119 -9.59 10.78 3.10
C ARG A 119 -8.16 10.45 2.68
N ASN A 120 -7.47 9.64 3.48
CA ASN A 120 -6.10 9.19 3.27
C ASN A 120 -6.04 7.66 3.20
N TRP A 121 -5.10 7.14 2.42
CA TRP A 121 -4.81 5.71 2.30
C TRP A 121 -3.58 5.37 3.11
N LEU A 122 -3.70 4.34 3.94
CA LEU A 122 -2.65 3.89 4.83
C LEU A 122 -1.98 2.65 4.26
N PHE A 123 -0.65 2.66 4.24
CA PHE A 123 0.17 1.58 3.75
C PHE A 123 1.20 1.19 4.81
N ARG A 124 1.37 -0.11 5.00
CA ARG A 124 2.48 -0.68 5.77
C ARG A 124 3.60 -1.05 4.84
N PHE A 125 4.82 -0.70 5.20
CA PHE A 125 6.00 -1.26 4.56
C PHE A 125 6.88 -1.97 5.57
N ASN A 126 7.46 -3.09 5.15
CA ASN A 126 8.28 -3.95 5.98
C ASN A 126 9.47 -4.47 5.19
N THR A 127 10.53 -4.81 5.93
CA THR A 127 11.65 -5.57 5.42
C THR A 127 11.89 -6.83 6.25
N ALA A 128 12.29 -7.90 5.58
CA ALA A 128 12.79 -9.12 6.22
C ALA A 128 14.26 -8.90 6.64
N TRP A 129 15.20 -9.62 6.02
CA TRP A 129 16.62 -9.66 6.41
C TRP A 129 17.45 -8.40 6.07
N ASP A 130 16.86 -7.39 5.43
CA ASP A 130 17.60 -6.17 5.09
C ASP A 130 17.69 -5.23 6.29
N LYS A 131 18.81 -5.29 7.00
CA LYS A 131 19.11 -4.37 8.11
C LYS A 131 19.06 -2.88 7.70
N TRP A 132 19.29 -2.57 6.44
CA TRP A 132 19.27 -1.21 5.89
C TRP A 132 17.93 -0.87 5.21
N GLY A 133 16.99 -1.82 5.18
CA GLY A 133 15.64 -1.62 4.70
C GLY A 133 14.81 -0.77 5.67
N LYS A 134 13.57 -0.50 5.26
CA LYS A 134 12.65 0.38 6.00
C LYS A 134 11.48 -0.43 6.56
N ARG A 135 11.00 -0.07 7.75
CA ARG A 135 9.74 -0.58 8.32
C ARG A 135 8.90 0.57 8.83
N GLY A 136 7.59 0.34 8.87
CA GLY A 136 6.63 1.28 9.44
C GLY A 136 5.44 1.51 8.52
N LEU A 137 4.91 2.73 8.56
CA LEU A 137 3.73 3.15 7.82
C LEU A 137 3.98 4.39 6.98
N LEU A 138 3.16 4.57 5.96
CA LEU A 138 2.97 5.85 5.29
C LEU A 138 1.48 6.07 5.03
N ALA A 139 1.08 7.34 5.01
CA ALA A 139 -0.21 7.76 4.48
C ALA A 139 -0.03 8.52 3.18
N ALA A 140 -0.99 8.38 2.28
CA ALA A 140 -0.97 9.01 0.97
C ALA A 140 -2.36 9.33 0.42
N THR A 141 -2.41 10.27 -0.51
CA THR A 141 -3.48 10.32 -1.52
C THR A 141 -3.13 9.40 -2.67
N ILE A 142 -4.14 8.86 -3.37
CA ILE A 142 -3.94 7.96 -4.51
C ILE A 142 -4.29 8.59 -5.86
N HIS A 143 -5.04 9.70 -5.89
CA HIS A 143 -5.41 10.46 -7.11
C HIS A 143 -5.38 11.98 -6.85
N PRO A 144 -4.29 12.70 -7.19
CA PRO A 144 -3.00 12.17 -7.63
C PRO A 144 -2.25 11.43 -6.50
N PRO A 145 -1.29 10.54 -6.82
CA PRO A 145 -0.45 9.91 -5.82
C PRO A 145 0.43 10.94 -5.12
N LYS A 146 0.29 11.06 -3.79
CA LYS A 146 1.14 11.94 -2.98
C LYS A 146 1.34 11.37 -1.59
N ILE A 147 2.59 11.19 -1.19
CA ILE A 147 2.91 10.82 0.19
C ILE A 147 2.67 12.02 1.09
N LEU A 148 1.86 11.83 2.14
CA LEU A 148 1.54 12.85 3.13
C LEU A 148 2.54 12.81 4.28
N TRP A 149 2.80 11.62 4.81
CA TRP A 149 3.76 11.42 5.89
C TRP A 149 4.29 9.99 5.94
N HIS A 150 5.40 9.81 6.66
CA HIS A 150 5.96 8.51 7.02
C HIS A 150 6.08 8.37 8.54
N TYR A 151 5.83 7.16 9.01
CA TYR A 151 6.16 6.72 10.36
C TYR A 151 7.13 5.55 10.27
N PHE A 152 8.41 5.78 10.58
CA PHE A 152 9.44 4.74 10.55
C PHE A 152 9.55 4.04 11.92
N SER A 153 9.61 2.72 11.91
CA SER A 153 9.81 1.88 13.09
C SER A 153 11.02 0.97 12.93
N GLY A 154 11.69 0.65 14.03
CA GLY A 154 12.63 -0.47 14.12
C GLY A 154 11.91 -1.82 14.05
N PRO A 155 10.98 -2.11 14.98
CA PRO A 155 10.22 -3.35 14.94
C PRO A 155 9.29 -3.41 13.72
N GLN A 156 8.85 -4.62 13.39
CA GLN A 156 7.94 -4.86 12.28
C GLN A 156 6.49 -4.65 12.72
N ILE A 157 5.76 -3.81 11.97
CA ILE A 157 4.34 -3.56 12.24
C ILE A 157 3.54 -4.81 11.89
N PHE A 158 2.79 -5.34 12.85
CA PHE A 158 2.06 -6.59 12.75
C PHE A 158 0.57 -6.37 12.49
N HIS A 159 -0.12 -5.65 13.39
CA HIS A 159 -1.50 -5.22 13.21
C HIS A 159 -1.62 -3.70 13.25
N VAL A 160 -2.65 -3.21 12.55
CA VAL A 160 -3.04 -1.80 12.55
C VAL A 160 -4.55 -1.73 12.76
N VAL A 161 -4.97 -0.93 13.73
CA VAL A 161 -6.37 -0.63 14.03
C VAL A 161 -6.58 0.87 13.88
N LEU A 162 -7.73 1.25 13.33
CA LEU A 162 -8.15 2.64 13.17
C LEU A 162 -9.39 2.88 14.03
N ASP A 163 -9.24 3.65 15.10
CA ASP A 163 -10.31 3.89 16.07
C ASP A 163 -10.23 5.29 16.67
N ASP A 164 -11.37 5.85 17.05
CA ASP A 164 -11.45 7.16 17.72
C ASP A 164 -11.34 6.94 19.24
N LEU A 165 -10.10 7.01 19.75
CA LEU A 165 -9.80 6.70 21.14
C LEU A 165 -10.11 7.86 22.08
N ASN A 166 -10.09 9.09 21.56
CA ASN A 166 -10.21 10.31 22.34
C ASN A 166 -11.60 10.96 22.23
N GLY A 167 -12.46 10.49 21.31
CA GLY A 167 -13.82 10.98 21.09
C GLY A 167 -13.90 12.28 20.28
N ASP A 168 -12.84 12.65 19.55
CA ASP A 168 -12.79 13.88 18.75
C ASP A 168 -13.34 13.73 17.33
N GLY A 169 -13.76 12.51 16.96
CA GLY A 169 -14.30 12.16 15.65
C GLY A 169 -13.25 11.78 14.61
N ASN A 170 -11.95 11.96 14.89
CA ASN A 170 -10.86 11.50 14.06
C ASN A 170 -10.32 10.16 14.57
N LYS A 171 -9.99 9.26 13.64
CA LYS A 171 -9.41 7.97 14.02
C LYS A 171 -7.92 8.12 14.33
N GLU A 172 -7.53 7.72 15.53
CA GLU A 172 -6.16 7.33 15.83
C GLU A 172 -5.75 6.05 15.10
N ILE A 173 -4.44 5.90 14.91
CA ILE A 173 -3.82 4.76 14.27
C ILE A 173 -3.04 3.99 15.33
N ILE A 174 -3.56 2.84 15.72
CA ILE A 174 -2.98 1.97 16.75
C ILE A 174 -2.19 0.87 16.07
N LEU A 175 -0.92 0.76 16.40
CA LEU A 175 0.01 -0.17 15.78
C LEU A 175 0.47 -1.18 16.82
N SER A 176 0.39 -2.47 16.54
CA SER A 176 1.17 -3.46 17.25
C SER A 176 2.39 -3.85 16.43
N SER A 177 3.46 -4.20 17.12
CA SER A 177 4.70 -4.60 16.47
C SER A 177 5.32 -5.84 17.11
N TYR A 178 6.12 -6.54 16.33
CA TYR A 178 6.98 -7.61 16.81
C TYR A 178 8.45 -7.31 16.50
N ALA A 179 9.36 -7.97 17.21
CA ALA A 179 10.80 -7.74 17.15
C ALA A 179 11.54 -8.86 16.40
N PRO A 180 11.80 -8.72 15.08
CA PRO A 180 12.60 -9.70 14.34
C PRO A 180 14.05 -9.84 14.79
N ALA A 181 14.59 -8.85 15.50
CA ALA A 181 15.98 -8.77 15.95
C ALA A 181 17.03 -8.93 14.83
N ASN A 182 16.79 -8.33 13.66
CA ASN A 182 17.73 -8.34 12.53
C ASN A 182 18.43 -6.99 12.28
N GLY A 183 18.30 -6.06 13.24
CA GLY A 183 19.13 -4.87 13.37
C GLY A 183 18.57 -3.63 12.70
N VAL A 184 17.32 -3.67 12.21
CA VAL A 184 16.64 -2.48 11.66
C VAL A 184 16.33 -1.49 12.78
N LYS A 185 16.45 -0.21 12.44
CA LYS A 185 16.18 0.92 13.35
C LYS A 185 15.21 1.88 12.68
N GLY A 186 14.36 2.51 13.47
CA GLY A 186 13.45 3.55 13.00
C GLY A 186 13.07 4.47 14.15
N ARG A 187 13.16 5.78 13.91
CA ARG A 187 13.07 6.80 14.97
C ARG A 187 13.99 6.44 16.16
N ASP A 188 13.42 6.37 17.36
CA ASP A 188 14.06 6.01 18.62
C ASP A 188 13.89 4.51 18.95
N THR A 189 13.31 3.72 18.05
CA THR A 189 13.06 2.28 18.26
C THR A 189 14.07 1.39 17.55
N ARG A 190 14.27 0.21 18.12
CA ARG A 190 15.08 -0.88 17.56
C ARG A 190 14.21 -2.13 17.47
N ASP A 191 14.58 -3.03 16.57
CA ASP A 191 13.83 -4.26 16.34
C ASP A 191 14.15 -5.40 17.32
N ASN A 192 14.68 -5.07 18.50
CA ASN A 192 14.94 -6.01 19.60
C ASN A 192 13.86 -5.93 20.72
N LYS A 193 12.83 -5.12 20.53
CA LYS A 193 11.68 -4.97 21.43
C LYS A 193 10.40 -4.81 20.62
N SER A 194 9.29 -5.29 21.19
CA SER A 194 7.96 -5.07 20.67
C SER A 194 7.34 -3.85 21.34
N TYR A 195 6.48 -3.15 20.60
CA TYR A 195 5.84 -1.92 21.04
C TYR A 195 4.39 -1.90 20.57
N ILE A 196 3.55 -1.20 21.31
CA ILE A 196 2.29 -0.67 20.82
C ILE A 196 2.51 0.82 20.58
N PHE A 197 2.12 1.33 19.41
CA PHE A 197 2.21 2.75 19.10
C PHE A 197 0.81 3.30 18.89
N VAL A 198 0.60 4.55 19.29
CA VAL A 198 -0.61 5.29 18.93
C VAL A 198 -0.18 6.56 18.21
N LEU A 199 -0.67 6.71 16.98
CA LEU A 199 -0.49 7.91 16.18
C LEU A 199 -1.83 8.62 16.05
N ASN A 200 -1.81 9.95 15.97
CA ASN A 200 -2.98 10.69 15.50
C ASN A 200 -3.17 10.52 13.97
N SER A 201 -4.26 11.06 13.45
CA SER A 201 -4.59 10.99 12.01
C SER A 201 -3.54 11.64 11.08
N GLU A 202 -2.71 12.54 11.62
CA GLU A 202 -1.61 13.21 10.91
C GLU A 202 -0.27 12.45 11.03
N GLY A 203 -0.27 11.23 11.56
CA GLY A 203 0.91 10.37 11.66
C GLY A 203 1.90 10.78 12.75
N LYS A 204 1.48 11.66 13.66
CA LYS A 204 2.27 12.06 14.84
C LYS A 204 2.05 11.04 15.96
N GLU A 205 3.15 10.52 16.50
CA GLU A 205 3.15 9.69 17.71
C GLU A 205 2.63 10.49 18.90
N ILE A 206 1.58 9.98 19.53
CA ILE A 206 1.00 10.56 20.76
C ILE A 206 1.23 9.65 21.97
N TRP A 207 1.50 8.35 21.74
CA TRP A 207 1.83 7.40 22.80
C TRP A 207 2.61 6.19 22.25
N LYS A 208 3.44 5.56 23.08
CA LYS A 208 4.22 4.35 22.79
C LYS A 208 4.55 3.56 24.05
#